data_AF-A0A2U3QG95-F1
#
_entry.id   AF-A0A2U3QG95-F1
#
_cell.length_a   1.000
_cell.length_b   1.000
_cell.length_c   1.000
_cell.angle_alpha   90.00
_cell.angle_beta   90.00
_cell.angle_gamma   90.00
#
_symmetry.space_group_name_H-M   'P 1'
#
loop_
_entity.id
_entity.type
_entity.pdbx_description
1 polymer ?
#
loop_
_entity_poly.entity_id
_entity_poly.type
_entity_poly.pdbx_seq_one_letter_code
_entity_poly.pdbx_strand_id
1 'polypeptide(L)'
;MNRSTCQLLWLFSSVLLILFISGGCGKQPALHQIVTPKDGAIRIPVGEVHDGKVHFYTYKKSGKRINFLVRTDGNDNMSACFDACFTCYKHKRGYKQEGTDLVCNECGMRFRLAHEHWDNSQGCSPISIKSRIENKELVIMAGDLEKGQRLF
;
A
#
# COMPACT_ATOMS: atom_id res chain seq x y z
N MET A 1 -39.90 55.88 -43.55
CA MET A 1 -38.89 54.83 -43.81
C MET A 1 -38.03 54.70 -42.57
N ASN A 2 -38.26 53.62 -41.82
CA ASN A 2 -37.89 53.46 -40.42
C ASN A 2 -36.39 53.31 -40.18
N ARG A 3 -35.91 54.03 -39.17
CA ARG A 3 -34.64 53.85 -38.49
C ARG A 3 -34.85 53.01 -37.23
N SER A 4 -33.89 52.13 -37.00
CA SER A 4 -33.21 51.82 -35.73
C SER A 4 -34.01 51.54 -34.44
N THR A 5 -33.62 50.38 -33.88
CA THR A 5 -33.37 50.08 -32.46
C THR A 5 -34.52 49.79 -31.50
N CYS A 6 -34.31 48.73 -30.72
CA CYS A 6 -34.51 48.60 -29.26
C CYS A 6 -35.29 47.33 -28.86
N GLN A 7 -34.53 46.36 -28.32
CA GLN A 7 -34.78 45.55 -27.13
C GLN A 7 -36.12 44.80 -26.96
N LEU A 8 -36.05 43.51 -26.64
CA LEU A 8 -36.53 42.90 -25.38
C LEU A 8 -36.37 41.36 -25.48
N LEU A 9 -35.46 40.79 -24.68
CA LEU A 9 -35.78 39.99 -23.49
C LEU A 9 -36.38 38.60 -23.79
N TRP A 10 -35.53 37.58 -23.88
CA TRP A 10 -35.88 36.23 -23.44
C TRP A 10 -34.81 35.72 -22.46
N LEU A 11 -35.20 35.79 -21.18
CA LEU A 11 -34.57 35.13 -20.04
C LEU A 11 -34.69 33.61 -20.23
N PHE A 12 -33.58 32.87 -20.34
CA PHE A 12 -33.55 31.49 -19.84
C PHE A 12 -32.22 31.22 -19.16
N SER A 13 -32.32 31.30 -17.84
CA SER A 13 -31.40 30.81 -16.83
C SER A 13 -30.87 29.42 -17.19
N SER A 14 -29.54 29.28 -17.23
CA SER A 14 -28.85 27.99 -17.11
C SER A 14 -27.41 28.27 -16.69
N VAL A 15 -27.21 28.83 -15.49
CA VAL A 15 -25.92 28.69 -14.81
C VAL A 15 -25.80 27.22 -14.44
N LEU A 16 -25.24 26.41 -15.34
CA LEU A 16 -24.86 25.04 -15.06
C LEU A 16 -23.62 25.11 -14.16
N LEU A 17 -23.85 25.31 -12.86
CA LEU A 17 -22.83 25.16 -11.83
C LEU A 17 -22.49 23.67 -11.74
N ILE A 18 -21.67 23.17 -12.67
CA ILE A 18 -21.03 21.87 -12.53
C ILE A 18 -20.07 22.03 -11.35
N LEU A 19 -20.56 21.73 -10.16
CA LEU A 19 -19.73 21.34 -9.03
C LEU A 19 -18.99 20.08 -9.47
N PHE A 20 -17.84 20.26 -10.12
CA PHE A 20 -16.80 19.26 -10.18
C PHE A 20 -16.41 19.01 -8.72
N ILE A 21 -17.06 18.04 -8.09
CA ILE A 21 -16.58 17.41 -6.88
C ILE A 21 -15.27 16.74 -7.31
N SER A 22 -14.18 17.50 -7.23
CA SER A 22 -12.83 16.99 -7.24
C SER A 22 -12.64 16.19 -5.97
N GLY A 23 -13.28 15.01 -5.94
CA GLY A 23 -12.90 13.94 -5.04
C GLY A 23 -11.44 13.68 -5.33
N GLY A 24 -10.56 14.26 -4.51
CA GLY A 24 -9.13 14.15 -4.67
C GLY A 24 -8.80 12.68 -4.80
N CYS A 25 -8.48 12.24 -6.02
CA CYS A 25 -8.07 10.88 -6.30
C CYS A 25 -6.64 10.76 -5.75
N GLY A 26 -6.52 10.73 -4.43
CA GLY A 26 -5.29 10.42 -3.76
C GLY A 26 -4.88 9.04 -4.23
N LYS A 27 -3.77 8.94 -4.97
CA LYS A 27 -3.23 7.67 -5.44
C LYS A 27 -3.23 6.71 -4.25
N GLN A 28 -4.02 5.65 -4.32
CA GLN A 28 -3.98 4.59 -3.32
C GLN A 28 -2.97 3.54 -3.78
N PRO A 29 -2.32 2.82 -2.86
CA PRO A 29 -1.53 1.66 -3.21
C PRO A 29 -2.36 0.62 -3.98
N ALA A 30 -1.67 -0.18 -4.79
CA ALA A 30 -2.25 -1.33 -5.46
C ALA A 30 -2.93 -2.25 -4.44
N LEU A 31 -3.98 -2.95 -4.86
CA LEU A 31 -4.67 -3.91 -4.00
C LEU A 31 -3.99 -5.28 -4.13
N HIS A 32 -3.62 -5.89 -3.01
CA HIS A 32 -3.17 -7.28 -2.93
C HIS A 32 -4.24 -8.15 -2.25
N GLN A 33 -3.90 -9.38 -1.88
CA GLN A 33 -4.79 -10.25 -1.13
C GLN A 33 -5.21 -9.55 0.17
N ILE A 34 -6.52 -9.36 0.34
CA ILE A 34 -7.05 -8.67 1.51
C ILE A 34 -7.02 -9.62 2.70
N VAL A 35 -6.48 -9.14 3.82
CA VAL A 35 -6.51 -9.83 5.11
C VAL A 35 -7.35 -9.05 6.11
N THR A 36 -8.07 -9.77 6.95
CA THR A 36 -8.93 -9.20 7.99
C THR A 36 -8.44 -9.70 9.35
N PRO A 37 -8.22 -8.81 10.33
CA PRO A 37 -7.77 -9.22 11.64
C PRO A 37 -8.86 -9.99 12.38
N LYS A 38 -8.45 -11.03 13.11
CA LYS A 38 -9.24 -11.76 14.10
C LYS A 38 -8.61 -11.51 15.46
N ASP A 39 -9.42 -11.13 16.43
CA ASP A 39 -8.97 -10.81 17.80
C ASP A 39 -7.79 -9.80 17.83
N GLY A 40 -7.83 -8.81 16.95
CA GLY A 40 -6.83 -7.75 16.86
C GLY A 40 -5.52 -8.13 16.16
N ALA A 41 -5.43 -9.32 15.55
CA ALA A 41 -4.25 -9.78 14.84
C ALA A 41 -4.56 -10.34 13.45
N ILE A 42 -3.63 -10.10 12.52
CA ILE A 42 -3.54 -10.87 11.27
C ILE A 42 -2.77 -12.15 11.59
N ARG A 43 -3.32 -13.29 11.16
CA ARG A 43 -2.75 -14.62 11.32
C ARG A 43 -2.62 -15.25 9.95
N ILE A 44 -1.40 -15.62 9.58
CA ILE A 44 -1.09 -16.21 8.27
C ILE A 44 -0.46 -17.58 8.52
N PRO A 45 -1.04 -18.67 8.02
CA PRO A 45 -0.43 -19.99 8.17
C PRO A 45 0.97 -20.02 7.58
N VAL A 46 1.96 -20.49 8.34
CA VAL A 46 3.36 -20.56 7.89
C VAL A 46 3.47 -21.38 6.60
N GLY A 47 2.71 -22.48 6.49
CA GLY A 47 2.71 -23.34 5.30
C GLY A 47 2.18 -22.67 4.02
N GLU A 48 1.51 -21.52 4.11
CA GLU A 48 1.06 -20.77 2.92
C GLU A 48 2.13 -19.82 2.38
N VAL A 49 3.08 -19.40 3.23
CA VAL A 49 4.05 -18.35 2.91
C VAL A 49 5.51 -18.80 2.99
N HIS A 50 5.76 -20.00 3.50
CA HIS A 50 7.08 -20.63 3.60
C HIS A 50 7.41 -21.44 2.33
N ASP A 51 7.20 -20.84 1.16
CA ASP A 51 7.41 -21.48 -0.16
C ASP A 51 8.59 -20.86 -0.94
N GLY A 52 9.37 -20.00 -0.29
CA GLY A 52 10.50 -19.27 -0.88
C GLY A 52 10.10 -18.04 -1.71
N LYS A 53 8.82 -17.67 -1.74
CA LYS A 53 8.33 -16.47 -2.44
C LYS A 53 8.03 -15.32 -1.47
N VAL A 54 7.83 -14.15 -2.05
CA VAL A 54 7.32 -12.98 -1.35
C VAL A 54 5.81 -12.91 -1.52
N HIS A 55 5.09 -12.90 -0.41
CA HIS A 55 3.62 -12.84 -0.39
C HIS A 55 3.16 -11.44 0.00
N PHE A 56 2.31 -10.83 -0.82
CA PHE A 56 1.84 -9.46 -0.63
C PHE A 56 0.39 -9.44 -0.16
N TYR A 57 0.11 -8.58 0.81
CA TYR A 57 -1.21 -8.46 1.43
C TYR A 57 -1.63 -7.00 1.59
N THR A 58 -2.94 -6.79 1.68
CA THR A 58 -3.53 -5.50 2.03
C THR A 58 -4.38 -5.62 3.29
N TYR A 59 -4.04 -4.85 4.31
CA TYR A 59 -4.92 -4.59 5.45
C TYR A 59 -5.68 -3.27 5.20
N LYS A 60 -7.01 -3.29 5.36
CA LYS A 60 -7.86 -2.10 5.20
C LYS A 60 -8.26 -1.55 6.56
N LYS A 61 -7.99 -0.27 6.80
CA LYS A 61 -8.43 0.45 8.00
C LYS A 61 -8.85 1.87 7.65
N SER A 62 -10.07 2.24 8.03
CA SER A 62 -10.60 3.61 7.87
C SER A 62 -10.40 4.18 6.45
N GLY A 63 -10.72 3.39 5.43
CA GLY A 63 -10.58 3.78 4.01
C GLY A 63 -9.15 3.77 3.46
N LYS A 64 -8.13 3.50 4.29
CA LYS A 64 -6.74 3.32 3.86
C LYS A 64 -6.42 1.86 3.54
N ARG A 65 -5.50 1.68 2.59
CA ARG A 65 -4.88 0.40 2.24
C ARG A 65 -3.46 0.39 2.79
N ILE A 66 -3.19 -0.46 3.75
CA ILE A 66 -1.87 -0.66 4.33
C ILE A 66 -1.34 -1.95 3.71
N ASN A 67 -0.41 -1.81 2.76
CA ASN A 67 0.19 -2.95 2.09
C ASN A 67 1.40 -3.45 2.87
N PHE A 68 1.56 -4.76 2.94
CA PHE A 68 2.72 -5.39 3.56
C PHE A 68 3.07 -6.66 2.80
N LEU A 69 4.28 -7.13 3.03
CA LEU A 69 4.81 -8.35 2.45
C LEU A 69 5.33 -9.28 3.53
N VAL A 70 5.30 -10.58 3.24
CA VAL A 70 5.91 -11.65 4.04
C VAL A 70 6.93 -12.38 3.17
N ARG A 71 8.10 -12.65 3.74
CA ARG A 71 9.18 -13.36 3.05
C ARG A 71 10.02 -14.17 4.03
N THR A 72 10.85 -15.06 3.49
CA THR A 72 11.89 -15.80 4.21
C THR A 72 13.26 -15.49 3.63
N ASP A 73 14.29 -15.28 4.46
CA ASP A 73 15.69 -15.16 3.98
C ASP A 73 16.39 -16.52 3.83
N GLY A 74 17.65 -16.50 3.41
CA GLY A 74 18.47 -17.69 3.22
C GLY A 74 18.80 -18.44 4.52
N ASN A 75 18.55 -17.84 5.69
CA ASN A 75 18.74 -18.45 7.00
C ASN A 75 17.42 -18.96 7.60
N ASP A 76 16.39 -19.12 6.75
CA ASP A 76 15.06 -19.60 7.12
C ASP A 76 14.27 -18.65 8.07
N ASN A 77 14.70 -17.39 8.19
CA ASN A 77 13.97 -16.43 9.02
C ASN A 77 12.82 -15.79 8.25
N MET A 78 11.60 -16.05 8.70
CA MET A 78 10.39 -15.41 8.21
C MET A 78 10.20 -14.03 8.84
N SER A 79 9.90 -13.03 8.03
CA SER A 79 9.61 -11.68 8.50
C SER A 79 8.51 -11.00 7.69
N ALA A 80 7.83 -10.05 8.34
CA ALA A 80 6.86 -9.16 7.72
C ALA A 80 7.44 -7.74 7.59
N CYS A 81 7.21 -7.09 6.46
CA CYS A 81 7.62 -5.72 6.22
C CYS A 81 6.50 -4.95 5.53
N PHE A 82 6.42 -3.63 5.72
CA PHE A 82 5.57 -2.80 4.90
C PHE A 82 6.02 -2.87 3.44
N ASP A 83 5.04 -2.82 2.53
CA ASP A 83 5.28 -2.65 1.09
C ASP A 83 5.57 -1.17 0.79
N ALA A 84 6.52 -0.60 1.53
CA ALA A 84 6.93 0.79 1.52
C ALA A 84 8.30 0.96 2.20
N CYS A 85 8.99 2.04 1.84
CA CYS A 85 10.24 2.48 2.48
C CYS A 85 10.26 3.97 2.74
N PHE A 86 11.19 4.43 3.57
CA PHE A 86 11.26 5.83 3.95
C PHE A 86 11.62 6.77 2.79
N THR A 87 12.31 6.28 1.75
CA THR A 87 12.66 7.09 0.58
C THR A 87 11.52 7.24 -0.43
N CYS A 88 10.82 6.16 -0.75
CA CYS A 88 9.92 6.11 -1.92
C CYS A 88 8.42 6.05 -1.57
N TYR A 89 8.02 5.92 -0.29
CA TYR A 89 6.63 5.69 0.10
C TYR A 89 5.62 6.69 -0.48
N LYS A 90 6.00 7.98 -0.64
CA LYS A 90 5.14 9.02 -1.20
C LYS A 90 4.58 8.69 -2.59
N HIS A 91 5.25 7.81 -3.33
CA HIS A 91 4.85 7.38 -4.67
C HIS A 91 3.89 6.18 -4.66
N LYS A 92 3.79 5.47 -3.53
CA LYS A 92 2.84 4.36 -3.29
C LYS A 92 2.91 3.25 -4.34
N ARG A 93 4.13 2.97 -4.82
CA ARG A 93 4.40 1.94 -5.84
C ARG A 93 4.80 0.58 -5.26
N GLY A 94 5.22 0.53 -3.99
CA GLY A 94 5.62 -0.71 -3.33
C GLY A 94 6.79 -1.41 -4.02
N TYR A 95 6.81 -2.73 -3.88
CA TYR A 95 7.84 -3.63 -4.37
C TYR A 95 7.24 -4.73 -5.26
N LYS A 96 8.13 -5.40 -5.98
CA LYS A 96 7.83 -6.65 -6.69
C LYS A 96 8.96 -7.64 -6.50
N GLN A 97 8.64 -8.92 -6.55
CA GLN A 97 9.66 -9.95 -6.65
C GLN A 97 10.07 -10.14 -8.12
N GLU A 98 11.38 -10.12 -8.39
CA GLU A 98 11.98 -10.50 -9.67
C GLU A 98 12.99 -11.61 -9.42
N GLY A 99 12.60 -12.86 -9.71
CA GLY A 99 13.43 -14.03 -9.43
C GLY A 99 13.74 -14.13 -7.92
N THR A 100 15.03 -14.05 -7.58
CA THR A 100 15.54 -14.12 -6.20
C THR A 100 15.62 -12.77 -5.50
N ASP A 101 15.21 -11.70 -6.17
CA ASP A 101 15.38 -10.33 -5.68
C ASP A 101 14.02 -9.68 -5.40
N LEU A 102 13.98 -8.81 -4.40
CA LEU A 102 12.91 -7.84 -4.22
C LEU A 102 13.35 -6.51 -4.85
N VAL A 103 12.48 -5.90 -5.65
CA VAL A 103 12.79 -4.69 -6.41
C VAL A 103 11.81 -3.59 -6.08
N CYS A 104 12.31 -2.39 -5.74
CA CYS A 104 11.47 -1.22 -5.55
C CYS A 104 10.88 -0.81 -6.89
N ASN A 105 9.54 -0.76 -6.99
CA ASN A 105 8.84 -0.34 -8.21
C ASN A 105 9.05 1.15 -8.53
N GLU A 106 9.62 1.91 -7.60
CA GLU A 106 9.95 3.31 -7.82
C GLU A 106 11.37 3.53 -8.34
N CYS A 107 12.39 3.30 -7.51
CA CYS A 107 13.77 3.64 -7.87
C CYS A 107 14.55 2.48 -8.51
N GLY A 108 13.96 1.28 -8.60
CA GLY A 108 14.63 0.11 -9.17
C GLY A 108 15.69 -0.54 -8.28
N MET A 109 15.87 -0.08 -7.03
CA MET A 109 16.80 -0.72 -6.10
C MET A 109 16.42 -2.18 -5.88
N ARG A 110 17.43 -3.05 -5.92
CA ARG A 110 17.30 -4.51 -5.81
C ARG A 110 17.88 -4.99 -4.50
N PHE A 111 17.20 -5.94 -3.89
CA PHE A 111 17.58 -6.56 -2.63
C PHE A 111 17.58 -8.08 -2.83
N ARG A 112 18.73 -8.72 -2.64
CA ARG A 112 18.81 -10.18 -2.77
C ARG A 112 18.16 -10.82 -1.55
N LEU A 113 16.98 -11.40 -1.71
CA LEU A 113 16.15 -11.89 -0.58
C LEU A 113 16.91 -12.80 0.39
N ALA A 114 17.81 -13.64 -0.14
CA ALA A 114 18.60 -14.57 0.65
C ALA A 114 19.58 -13.89 1.64
N HIS A 115 20.05 -12.68 1.37
CA HIS A 115 21.12 -12.02 2.13
C HIS A 115 20.62 -10.86 3.02
N GLU A 116 19.35 -10.51 2.89
CA GLU A 116 18.81 -9.30 3.49
C GLU A 116 18.23 -9.61 4.86
N HIS A 117 18.54 -8.76 5.84
CA HIS A 117 17.95 -8.77 7.16
C HIS A 117 17.44 -7.37 7.47
N TRP A 118 16.13 -7.16 7.33
CA TRP A 118 15.53 -5.82 7.38
C TRP A 118 15.17 -5.33 8.77
N ASP A 119 15.92 -5.75 9.79
CA ASP A 119 15.76 -5.19 11.14
C ASP A 119 16.27 -3.74 11.17
N ASN A 120 15.41 -2.80 11.57
CA ASN A 120 15.70 -1.36 11.61
C ASN A 120 16.09 -0.70 10.27
N SER A 121 15.57 -1.22 9.15
CA SER A 121 15.81 -0.72 7.80
C SER A 121 15.57 0.79 7.63
N GLN A 122 16.56 1.48 7.05
CA GLN A 122 16.48 2.88 6.64
C GLN A 122 16.55 3.01 5.11
N GLY A 123 16.24 4.19 4.59
CA GLY A 123 16.35 4.47 3.16
C GLY A 123 15.31 3.72 2.31
N CYS A 124 15.77 3.02 1.28
CA CYS A 124 14.89 2.35 0.30
C CYS A 124 14.59 0.88 0.62
N SER A 125 15.13 0.33 1.70
CA SER A 125 14.78 -1.02 2.15
C SER A 125 13.35 -1.05 2.73
N PRO A 126 12.61 -2.17 2.56
CA PRO A 126 11.30 -2.34 3.21
C PRO A 126 11.36 -2.14 4.73
N ILE A 127 10.33 -1.51 5.29
CA ILE A 127 10.28 -1.20 6.73
C ILE A 127 9.72 -2.41 7.49
N SER A 128 10.48 -2.96 8.45
CA SER A 128 10.07 -4.13 9.22
C SER A 128 8.84 -3.88 10.10
N ILE A 129 8.01 -4.92 10.23
CA ILE A 129 6.84 -4.96 11.10
C ILE A 129 7.09 -6.02 12.18
N LYS A 130 6.84 -5.65 13.43
CA LYS A 130 6.89 -6.61 14.54
C LYS A 130 5.92 -7.76 14.26
N SER A 131 6.47 -8.97 14.23
CA SER A 131 5.74 -10.21 13.99
C SER A 131 6.36 -11.34 14.80
N ARG A 132 5.61 -12.42 15.01
CA ARG A 132 6.08 -13.61 15.71
C ARG A 132 5.42 -14.86 15.15
N ILE A 133 6.08 -16.00 15.28
CA ILE A 133 5.47 -17.30 14.99
C ILE A 133 4.78 -17.81 16.27
N GLU A 134 3.52 -18.20 16.15
CA GLU A 134 2.71 -18.78 17.23
C GLU A 134 1.80 -19.84 16.62
N ASN A 135 1.80 -21.07 17.16
CA ASN A 135 0.92 -22.15 16.68
C ASN A 135 0.94 -22.40 15.15
N LYS A 136 2.13 -22.34 14.53
CA LYS A 136 2.34 -22.48 13.07
C LYS A 136 1.72 -21.36 12.22
N GLU A 137 1.43 -20.21 12.83
CA GLU A 137 1.00 -19.00 12.14
C GLU A 137 2.01 -17.87 12.36
N LEU A 138 2.25 -17.08 11.33
CA LEU A 138 2.83 -15.75 11.47
C LEU A 138 1.75 -14.80 12.00
N VAL A 139 2.00 -14.23 13.17
CA VAL A 139 1.09 -13.32 13.87
C VAL A 139 1.63 -11.89 13.77
N ILE A 140 0.80 -11.00 13.23
CA ILE A 140 1.07 -9.56 13.11
C ILE A 140 -0.07 -8.82 13.81
N MET A 141 0.24 -8.00 14.82
CA MET A 141 -0.81 -7.22 15.50
C MET A 141 -1.34 -6.14 14.55
N ALA A 142 -2.66 -5.97 14.47
CA ALA A 142 -3.27 -4.93 13.63
C ALA A 142 -2.75 -3.54 14.03
N GLY A 143 -2.53 -3.29 15.32
CA GLY A 143 -1.94 -2.05 15.82
C GLY A 143 -0.53 -1.77 15.29
N ASP A 144 0.27 -2.81 15.01
CA ASP A 144 1.61 -2.64 14.42
C ASP A 144 1.53 -2.26 12.94
N LEU A 145 0.54 -2.77 12.20
CA LEU A 145 0.24 -2.32 10.83
C LEU A 145 -0.24 -0.87 10.82
N GLU A 146 -1.10 -0.49 11.76
CA GLU A 146 -1.67 0.87 11.85
C GLU A 146 -0.60 1.95 12.12
N LYS A 147 0.49 1.63 12.80
CA LYS A 147 1.65 2.55 12.96
C LYS A 147 2.25 2.97 11.61
N GLY A 148 2.16 2.11 10.59
CA GLY A 148 2.64 2.38 9.23
C GLY A 148 1.66 3.14 8.35
N GLN A 149 0.46 3.49 8.84
CA GLN A 149 -0.61 4.10 8.04
C GLN A 149 -0.20 5.41 7.35
N ARG A 150 0.82 6.13 7.84
CA ARG A 150 1.36 7.34 7.21
C ARG A 150 2.16 7.08 5.92
N LEU A 151 2.58 5.83 5.71
CA LEU A 151 3.32 5.41 4.52
C LEU A 151 2.40 5.22 3.29
N PHE A 152 1.08 5.23 3.51
CA PHE A 152 0.05 4.91 2.53
C PHE A 152 -1.08 5.96 2.48
#